data_AF-A0AAJ1EQM3-F1
#
_entry.id   AF-A0AAJ1EQM3-F1
#
_cell.length_a   1.000
_cell.length_b   1.000
_cell.length_c   1.000
_cell.angle_alpha   90.00
_cell.angle_beta   90.00
_cell.angle_gamma   90.00
#
_symmetry.space_group_name_H-M   'P 1'
#
loop_
_entity.id
_entity.type
_entity.pdbx_description
1 polymer ?
#
loop_
_entity_poly.entity_id
_entity_poly.type
_entity_poly.pdbx_seq_one_letter_code
_entity_poly.pdbx_strand_id
1 'polypeptide(L)'
;FNKDKIEPNIIKEVDTLDELILSVKLNEGIGLTSREVVNEEEVAILDIINSHHHANYVIGYARDINNQFIFDFVALAKRYFNKTL
;
A
#
# COMPACT_ATOMS: atom_id res chain seq x y z
N PHE A 1 -13.23 5.25 -2.28
CA PHE A 1 -14.40 5.73 -1.52
C PHE A 1 -15.51 6.22 -2.44
N ASN A 2 -15.37 7.35 -3.15
CA ASN A 2 -16.44 7.83 -4.05
C ASN A 2 -16.82 6.82 -5.15
N LYS A 3 -15.84 6.12 -5.73
CA LYS A 3 -16.08 5.04 -6.70
C LYS A 3 -16.78 3.82 -6.11
N ASP A 4 -16.62 3.62 -4.80
CA ASP A 4 -17.28 2.56 -4.03
C ASP A 4 -18.64 3.01 -3.48
N LYS A 5 -19.04 4.28 -3.75
CA LYS A 5 -20.26 4.92 -3.23
C LYS A 5 -20.32 4.97 -1.70
N ILE A 6 -19.15 5.08 -1.06
CA ILE A 6 -19.01 5.19 0.39
C ILE A 6 -18.39 6.55 0.72
N GLU A 7 -18.93 7.22 1.73
CA GLU A 7 -18.39 8.43 2.34
C GLU A 7 -17.87 8.10 3.75
N PRO A 8 -16.55 7.91 3.94
CA PRO A 8 -15.99 7.59 5.24
C PRO A 8 -16.02 8.82 6.16
N ASN A 9 -16.30 8.61 7.44
CA ASN A 9 -16.12 9.62 8.47
C ASN A 9 -14.64 9.69 8.87
N ILE A 10 -13.87 10.55 8.22
CA ILE A 10 -12.43 10.74 8.51
C ILE A 10 -12.28 11.61 9.75
N ILE A 11 -11.81 11.02 10.84
CA ILE A 11 -11.60 11.70 12.13
C ILE A 11 -10.15 12.18 12.33
N LYS A 12 -9.20 11.63 11.56
CA LYS A 12 -7.77 11.89 11.67
C LYS A 12 -7.07 11.55 10.36
N GLU A 13 -6.18 12.45 9.92
CA GLU A 13 -5.19 12.19 8.88
C GLU A 13 -3.81 12.13 9.56
N VAL A 14 -2.94 11.24 9.09
CA VAL A 14 -1.61 11.01 9.66
C VAL A 14 -0.57 11.00 8.55
N ASP A 15 0.66 11.38 8.88
CA ASP A 15 1.74 11.52 7.89
C ASP A 15 2.54 10.23 7.71
N THR A 16 2.46 9.31 8.66
CA THR A 16 3.26 8.07 8.66
C THR A 16 2.44 6.83 9.00
N LEU A 17 2.93 5.66 8.55
CA LEU A 17 2.33 4.38 8.90
C LEU A 17 2.42 4.11 10.41
N ASP A 18 3.54 4.45 11.04
CA ASP A 18 3.74 4.24 12.47
C ASP A 18 2.72 5.02 13.31
N GLU A 19 2.41 6.26 12.93
CA GLU A 19 1.36 7.05 13.55
C GLU A 19 -0.04 6.44 13.35
N LEU A 20 -0.31 5.90 12.15
CA LEU A 20 -1.57 5.19 11.87
C LEU A 20 -1.73 3.98 12.81
N ILE A 21 -0.71 3.13 12.88
CA ILE A 21 -0.71 1.91 13.71
C ILE A 21 -0.83 2.27 15.18
N LEU A 22 -0.11 3.29 15.67
CA LEU A 22 -0.21 3.76 17.04
C LEU A 22 -1.63 4.23 17.37
N SER A 23 -2.25 5.01 16.49
CA SER A 23 -3.62 5.52 16.69
C SER A 23 -4.64 4.37 16.79
N VAL A 24 -4.49 3.35 15.94
CA VAL A 24 -5.33 2.14 16.00
C VAL A 24 -5.10 1.37 17.31
N LYS A 25 -3.85 1.18 17.73
CA LYS A 25 -3.51 0.50 19.00
C LYS A 25 -4.04 1.24 20.23
N LEU A 26 -4.11 2.57 20.17
CA LEU A 26 -4.70 3.41 21.22
C LEU A 26 -6.24 3.47 21.16
N ASN A 27 -6.86 2.68 20.27
CA ASN A 27 -8.30 2.58 20.10
C ASN A 27 -8.97 3.91 19.69
N GLU A 28 -8.24 4.75 18.93
CA GLU A 28 -8.76 6.00 18.39
C GLU A 28 -9.67 5.78 17.17
N GLY A 29 -9.62 4.60 16.55
CA GLY A 29 -10.44 4.24 15.39
C GLY A 29 -9.86 3.08 14.58
N ILE A 30 -10.29 2.98 13.31
CA ILE A 30 -9.74 2.05 12.32
C ILE A 30 -8.88 2.80 11.31
N GLY A 31 -7.83 2.15 10.81
CA GLY A 31 -6.96 2.67 9.75
C GLY A 31 -7.22 1.99 8.41
N LEU A 32 -7.06 2.72 7.32
CA LEU A 32 -7.00 2.14 5.97
C LEU A 32 -5.56 2.18 5.46
N THR A 33 -5.03 1.02 5.08
CA THR A 33 -3.70 0.92 4.46
C THR A 33 -3.60 -0.36 3.61
N SER A 34 -2.48 -0.53 2.91
CA SER A 34 -2.18 -1.73 2.13
C SER A 34 -1.77 -2.88 3.04
N ARG A 35 -2.17 -4.11 2.70
CA ARG A 35 -1.88 -5.29 3.54
C ARG A 35 -0.39 -5.58 3.65
N GLU A 36 0.37 -5.30 2.59
CA GLU A 36 1.77 -5.68 2.49
C GLU A 36 2.70 -4.86 3.41
N VAL A 37 2.19 -3.75 3.98
CA VAL A 37 2.98 -2.87 4.85
C VAL A 37 2.66 -3.05 6.33
N VAL A 38 1.66 -3.85 6.70
CA VAL A 38 1.20 -4.02 8.09
C VAL A 38 1.66 -5.36 8.64
N ASN A 39 2.12 -5.36 9.89
CA ASN A 39 2.40 -6.58 10.65
C ASN A 39 1.13 -7.09 11.37
N GLU A 40 0.68 -8.31 11.04
CA GLU A 40 -0.51 -8.93 11.65
C GLU A 40 -0.37 -9.19 13.16
N GLU A 41 0.87 -9.23 13.69
CA GLU A 41 1.13 -9.39 15.12
C GLU A 41 0.76 -8.13 15.94
N GLU A 42 0.69 -6.98 15.27
CA GLU A 42 0.52 -5.68 15.94
C GLU A 42 -0.92 -5.20 15.98
N VAL A 43 -1.71 -5.56 14.96
CA VAL A 43 -3.10 -5.13 14.77
C VAL A 43 -3.89 -6.21 14.04
N ALA A 44 -5.19 -6.30 14.33
CA ALA A 44 -6.08 -7.14 13.55
C ALA A 44 -6.32 -6.52 12.17
N ILE A 45 -6.21 -7.33 11.11
CA ILE A 45 -6.41 -6.91 9.73
C ILE A 45 -7.76 -7.38 9.22
N LEU A 46 -8.51 -6.49 8.57
CA LEU A 46 -9.74 -6.80 7.86
C LEU A 46 -9.57 -6.48 6.38
N ASP A 47 -9.71 -7.49 5.53
CA ASP A 47 -9.68 -7.29 4.08
C ASP A 47 -10.93 -6.54 3.61
N ILE A 48 -10.75 -5.56 2.74
CA ILE A 48 -11.87 -4.87 2.09
C ILE A 48 -12.26 -5.63 0.83
N ILE A 49 -13.43 -6.27 0.90
CA ILE A 49 -14.04 -6.95 -0.24
C ILE A 49 -14.84 -5.97 -1.11
N ASN A 50 -14.98 -6.28 -2.41
CA ASN A 50 -15.81 -5.52 -3.37
C ASN A 50 -15.47 -4.02 -3.45
N SER A 51 -14.17 -3.70 -3.46
CA SER A 51 -13.67 -2.33 -3.50
C SER A 51 -12.81 -2.09 -4.73
N HIS A 52 -12.86 -0.86 -5.25
CA HIS A 52 -11.92 -0.40 -6.28
C HIS A 52 -10.48 -0.33 -5.73
N HIS A 53 -10.31 -0.15 -4.43
CA HIS A 53 -9.00 0.11 -3.82
C HIS A 53 -8.04 -1.04 -4.04
N HIS A 54 -6.88 -0.72 -4.62
CA HIS A 54 -5.78 -1.64 -4.83
C HIS A 54 -4.45 -0.89 -4.68
N ALA A 55 -3.44 -1.57 -4.14
CA ALA A 55 -2.10 -1.04 -4.01
C ALA A 55 -1.25 -1.54 -5.20
N ASN A 56 -0.96 -0.64 -6.15
CA ASN A 56 -0.03 -0.95 -7.24
C ASN A 56 1.36 -0.48 -6.87
N TYR A 57 2.30 -1.41 -6.77
CA TYR A 57 3.73 -1.09 -6.68
C TYR A 57 4.26 -0.88 -8.11
N VAL A 58 4.80 0.31 -8.37
CA VAL A 58 5.28 0.70 -9.70
C VAL A 58 6.73 1.15 -9.65
N ILE A 59 7.46 0.93 -10.74
CA ILE A 59 8.80 1.48 -10.93
C ILE A 59 8.69 2.60 -11.97
N GLY A 60 8.92 3.83 -11.54
CA GLY A 60 8.99 5.00 -12.41
C GLY A 60 10.44 5.28 -12.83
N TYR A 61 10.66 5.51 -14.12
CA TYR A 61 11.93 5.99 -14.67
C TYR A 61 11.68 7.01 -15.80
N ALA A 62 12.67 7.86 -16.06
CA ALA A 62 12.56 8.90 -17.08
C ALA A 62 12.32 8.29 -18.47
N ARG A 63 11.45 8.92 -19.28
CA ARG A 63 11.10 8.40 -20.61
C ARG A 63 12.31 8.25 -21.53
N ASP A 64 13.22 9.23 -21.50
CA ASP A 64 14.36 9.31 -22.42
C ASP A 64 15.64 8.73 -21.80
N ILE A 65 15.48 7.77 -20.87
CA ILE A 65 16.61 7.18 -20.16
C ILE A 65 17.41 6.26 -21.09
N ASN A 66 18.71 6.52 -21.21
CA ASN A 66 19.63 5.68 -21.98
C ASN A 66 20.65 5.04 -21.04
N ASN A 67 20.17 4.24 -20.10
CA ASN A 67 21.01 3.52 -19.15
C ASN A 67 20.56 2.06 -19.02
N GLN A 68 21.36 1.15 -19.56
CA GLN A 68 21.06 -0.29 -19.57
C GLN A 68 20.89 -0.87 -18.15
N PHE A 69 21.64 -0.36 -17.17
CA PHE A 69 21.53 -0.84 -15.78
C PHE A 69 20.12 -0.67 -15.21
N ILE A 70 19.40 0.36 -15.64
CA ILE A 70 18.03 0.62 -15.16
C ILE A 70 17.08 -0.42 -15.75
N PHE A 71 17.23 -0.76 -17.02
CA PHE A 71 16.42 -1.81 -17.64
C PHE A 71 16.72 -3.19 -17.03
N ASP A 72 17.99 -3.47 -16.77
CA ASP A 72 18.42 -4.72 -16.12
C ASP A 72 17.87 -4.81 -14.69
N PHE A 73 17.90 -3.70 -13.93
CA PHE A 73 17.30 -3.62 -12.60
C PHE A 73 15.79 -3.84 -12.63
N VAL A 74 15.08 -3.20 -13.57
CA VAL A 74 13.63 -3.40 -13.75
C VAL A 74 13.31 -4.86 -14.06
N ALA A 75 14.09 -5.51 -14.93
CA ALA A 75 13.93 -6.92 -15.24
C ALA A 75 14.18 -7.82 -14.01
N LEU A 76 15.21 -7.50 -13.22
CA LEU A 76 15.52 -8.20 -11.97
C LEU A 76 14.38 -8.04 -10.95
N ALA A 77 13.89 -6.82 -10.73
CA ALA A 77 12.79 -6.54 -9.82
C ALA A 77 11.51 -7.29 -10.22
N LYS A 78 11.15 -7.23 -11.51
CA LYS A 78 10.02 -8.02 -12.06
C LYS A 78 10.20 -9.50 -11.79
N ARG A 79 11.40 -10.06 -11.99
CA ARG A 79 11.68 -11.48 -11.73
C ARG A 79 11.57 -11.84 -10.25
N TYR A 80 12.02 -10.95 -9.36
CA TYR A 80 11.95 -11.17 -7.92
C TYR A 80 10.51 -11.18 -7.42
N PHE A 81 9.70 -10.19 -7.82
CA PHE A 81 8.31 -10.05 -7.36
C PHE A 81 7.29 -10.91 -8.14
N ASN A 82 7.57 -11.32 -9.40
CA ASN A 82 6.70 -12.21 -10.18
C ASN A 82 6.97 -13.71 -9.95
N LYS A 83 7.85 -14.09 -9.01
CA LYS A 83 7.91 -15.49 -8.57
C LYS A 83 6.66 -15.80 -7.75
N THR A 84 5.60 -16.19 -8.44
CA THR A 84 4.48 -16.92 -7.85
C THR A 84 5.04 -18.21 -7.24
N LEU A 85 4.83 -18.40 -5.94
CA LEU A 85 4.80 -19.72 -5.30
C LEU A 85 3.55 -20.47 -5.77
#